data_AF-A0A7V3GTB8-F1
#
_entry.id   AF-A0A7V3GTB8-F1
#
_cell.length_a   1.000
_cell.length_b   1.000
_cell.length_c   1.000
_cell.angle_alpha   90.00
_cell.angle_beta   90.00
_cell.angle_gamma   90.00
#
_symmetry.space_group_name_H-M   'P 1'
#
loop_
_entity.id
_entity.type
_entity.pdbx_description
1 polymer ?
#
loop_
_entity_poly.entity_id
_entity_poly.type
_entity_poly.pdbx_seq_one_letter_code
_entity_poly.pdbx_strand_id
1 'polypeptide(L)'
;PAEGFPEETPGKNTPETLAILRETIRKNSALRSQAESVRSFLHPALCVNCEPDLVYLAGVMGQENQQISYYYNQRQANLGEYLELLRVRHAPVYISSNSYNYLQRPAHFMEGEANWSLEMREAGDESMLLNVLLEIDGAPYLIDDTSIETISADPPWLLVNGQDLVRLRDDESLEFAYWLVELHGSEVKADEKAFFLENYLPALAERIPVHHDRIRWSEVKEAPVKRLYLSEEDGELLASLWFGYGDVEFPYDRFDDPIEVVRDDDDPWHFIRVHRDRDFEDEVYRSLSSARTGLKRGGPGFEEDIFRLRARVDPIDFLLRKIPVLLEEGFEIYGEEALKQVRVNRHRPTLSLNITSGIDWFDVQAVVKFGDIPVPLKEVRKALRRKERFVKLADGSIGELPQEWVDKYKHLFSLGEETEEGVRLAEYHLTLLDELLEQVDEAAVDEAFRERVERLKDFRGIESKPLPAGFVGELREYQKAGYDWLHFLHDYGFGGILADDMGLGKTVQVLVFLLSLRESGDAKGADLIIVPRSLLTNWEREAERFTPGLKVYRHFGPGRPKDASIFDEYDLVLTTYGTMRKDI
;
A
#
# COMPACT_ATOMS: atom_id res chain seq x y z
N PRO A 1 41.48 -72.19 -31.55
CA PRO A 1 41.73 -71.48 -32.82
C PRO A 1 41.41 -69.99 -32.67
N ALA A 2 42.31 -69.03 -32.76
CA ALA A 2 43.73 -68.94 -33.12
C ALA A 2 44.21 -67.65 -32.38
N GLU A 3 45.32 -67.71 -31.65
CA GLU A 3 46.64 -67.17 -32.05
C GLU A 3 46.64 -65.68 -32.42
N GLY A 4 47.53 -64.94 -31.74
CA GLY A 4 47.60 -63.49 -31.75
C GLY A 4 48.31 -62.88 -32.96
N PHE A 5 48.26 -61.55 -32.99
CA PHE A 5 49.13 -60.68 -33.78
C PHE A 5 49.55 -59.47 -32.93
N PRO A 6 50.76 -58.92 -33.16
CA PRO A 6 51.52 -58.14 -32.19
C PRO A 6 51.18 -56.65 -32.19
N GLU A 7 51.50 -55.99 -31.07
CA GLU A 7 51.70 -54.55 -30.99
C GLU A 7 52.82 -54.13 -31.95
N GLU A 8 52.48 -53.46 -33.06
CA GLU A 8 53.44 -52.70 -33.84
C GLU A 8 53.47 -51.25 -33.33
N THR A 9 54.57 -50.90 -32.68
CA THR A 9 55.04 -49.53 -32.46
C THR A 9 55.03 -48.72 -33.76
N PRO A 10 54.51 -47.49 -33.81
CA PRO A 10 54.68 -46.61 -34.96
C PRO A 10 56.17 -46.30 -35.15
N GLY A 11 56.70 -46.66 -36.32
CA GLY A 11 58.13 -46.62 -36.64
C GLY A 11 58.76 -45.23 -36.50
N LYS A 12 59.87 -45.16 -35.77
CA LYS A 12 60.80 -44.02 -35.80
C LYS A 12 61.45 -43.96 -37.18
N ASN A 13 61.10 -42.94 -37.97
CA ASN A 13 61.83 -42.64 -39.20
C ASN A 13 63.24 -42.13 -38.86
N THR A 14 64.26 -42.82 -39.37
CA THR A 14 65.67 -42.45 -39.21
C THR A 14 66.01 -41.14 -39.94
N PRO A 15 67.04 -40.38 -39.50
CA PRO A 15 67.46 -39.12 -40.14
C PRO A 15 67.73 -39.24 -41.65
N GLU A 16 68.19 -40.41 -42.12
CA GLU A 16 68.38 -40.69 -43.55
C GLU A 16 67.06 -40.70 -44.34
N THR A 17 65.99 -41.24 -43.76
CA THR A 17 64.66 -41.29 -44.40
C THR A 17 64.08 -39.88 -44.55
N LEU A 18 64.26 -39.03 -43.53
CA LEU A 18 63.85 -37.63 -43.58
C LEU A 18 64.70 -36.79 -44.56
N ALA A 19 65.98 -37.10 -44.70
CA ALA A 19 66.86 -36.46 -45.68
C ALA A 19 66.43 -36.80 -47.11
N ILE A 20 66.12 -38.08 -47.39
CA ILE A 20 65.64 -38.54 -48.70
C ILE A 20 64.28 -37.91 -49.03
N LEU A 21 63.37 -37.81 -48.06
CA LEU A 21 62.06 -37.20 -48.25
C LEU A 21 62.17 -35.70 -48.59
N ARG A 22 63.02 -34.97 -47.86
CA ARG A 22 63.29 -33.54 -48.11
C ARG A 22 63.95 -33.30 -49.46
N GLU A 23 64.93 -34.12 -49.84
CA GLU A 23 65.61 -34.07 -51.14
C GLU A 23 64.60 -34.30 -52.29
N THR A 24 63.65 -35.22 -52.10
CA THR A 24 62.60 -35.57 -53.07
C THR A 24 61.58 -34.45 -53.26
N ILE A 25 61.10 -33.85 -52.16
CA ILE A 25 60.16 -32.72 -52.20
C ILE A 25 60.83 -31.48 -52.82
N ARG A 26 62.13 -31.26 -52.56
CA ARG A 26 62.89 -30.12 -53.11
C ARG A 26 63.07 -30.21 -54.64
N LYS A 27 63.20 -31.43 -55.19
CA LYS A 27 63.45 -31.66 -56.62
C LYS A 27 62.18 -31.76 -57.48
N ASN A 28 61.02 -31.99 -56.86
CA ASN A 28 59.78 -32.19 -57.59
C ASN A 28 58.84 -30.99 -57.42
N SER A 29 58.74 -30.16 -58.47
CA SER A 29 57.97 -28.91 -58.45
C SER A 29 56.47 -29.09 -58.18
N ALA A 30 55.89 -30.24 -58.54
CA ALA A 30 54.48 -30.56 -58.27
C ALA A 30 54.25 -30.97 -56.80
N LEU A 31 55.18 -31.71 -56.19
CA LEU A 31 55.13 -32.01 -54.75
C LEU A 31 55.45 -30.77 -53.92
N ARG A 32 56.30 -29.88 -54.43
CA ARG A 32 56.61 -28.60 -53.79
C ARG A 32 55.40 -27.68 -53.75
N SER A 33 54.67 -27.55 -54.87
CA SER A 33 53.45 -26.73 -54.91
C SER A 33 52.31 -27.32 -54.05
N GLN A 34 52.26 -28.65 -53.88
CA GLN A 34 51.33 -29.32 -52.96
C GLN A 34 51.75 -29.22 -51.49
N ALA A 35 53.06 -29.21 -51.20
CA ALA A 35 53.59 -29.01 -49.84
C ALA A 35 53.52 -27.54 -49.37
N GLU A 36 53.54 -26.58 -50.31
CA GLU A 36 53.43 -25.14 -50.04
C GLU A 36 52.00 -24.67 -49.74
N SER A 37 51.00 -25.53 -49.92
CA SER A 37 49.59 -25.18 -49.76
C SER A 37 48.92 -26.16 -48.79
N VAL A 38 48.73 -25.74 -47.54
CA VAL A 38 47.84 -26.44 -46.60
C VAL A 38 46.38 -26.17 -47.02
N ARG A 39 45.97 -26.75 -48.17
CA ARG A 39 44.62 -26.63 -48.75
C ARG A 39 43.82 -27.93 -48.69
N SER A 40 44.27 -28.92 -47.93
CA SER A 40 43.64 -30.24 -47.82
C SER A 40 43.69 -30.75 -46.39
N PHE A 41 42.62 -31.44 -45.97
CA PHE A 41 42.47 -32.09 -44.66
C PHE A 41 43.79 -32.70 -44.17
N LEU A 42 44.29 -32.24 -43.02
CA LEU A 42 45.43 -32.87 -42.38
C LEU A 42 45.00 -34.27 -41.95
N HIS A 43 45.58 -35.31 -42.57
CA HIS A 43 45.25 -36.68 -42.21
C HIS A 43 46.11 -37.10 -41.00
N PRO A 44 45.52 -37.52 -39.86
CA PRO A 44 46.28 -37.85 -38.65
C PRO A 44 47.41 -38.86 -38.89
N ALA A 45 47.18 -39.87 -39.73
CA ALA A 45 48.20 -40.86 -40.08
C ALA A 45 49.44 -40.30 -40.83
N LEU A 46 49.37 -39.07 -41.35
CA LEU A 46 50.48 -38.39 -42.02
C LEU A 46 51.23 -37.43 -41.09
N CYS A 47 50.74 -37.19 -39.87
CA CYS A 47 51.31 -36.28 -38.87
C CYS A 47 52.09 -37.08 -37.81
N VAL A 48 53.41 -37.21 -38.02
CA VAL A 48 54.25 -38.19 -37.30
C VAL A 48 54.53 -37.85 -35.82
N ASN A 49 54.17 -36.64 -35.35
CA ASN A 49 54.43 -36.16 -33.99
C ASN A 49 53.28 -35.33 -33.37
N CYS A 50 52.04 -35.54 -33.81
CA CYS A 50 50.87 -34.81 -33.28
C CYS A 50 49.78 -35.80 -32.85
N GLU A 51 49.09 -35.51 -31.74
CA GLU A 51 47.91 -36.29 -31.37
C GLU A 51 46.83 -36.18 -32.46
N PRO A 52 46.14 -37.28 -32.81
CA PRO A 52 45.10 -37.27 -33.85
C PRO A 52 44.05 -36.17 -33.66
N ASP A 53 43.62 -35.93 -32.42
CA ASP A 53 42.61 -34.91 -32.09
C ASP A 53 43.09 -33.48 -32.39
N LEU A 54 44.38 -33.18 -32.14
CA LEU A 54 44.97 -31.89 -32.51
C LEU A 54 45.06 -31.72 -34.02
N VAL A 55 45.29 -32.81 -34.76
CA VAL A 55 45.28 -32.81 -36.22
C VAL A 55 43.88 -32.56 -36.77
N TYR A 56 42.85 -33.15 -36.17
CA TYR A 56 41.46 -32.87 -36.50
C TYR A 56 41.08 -31.42 -36.19
N LEU A 57 41.41 -30.91 -35.00
CA LEU A 57 41.16 -29.52 -34.59
C LEU A 57 41.86 -28.52 -35.53
N ALA A 58 43.13 -28.76 -35.88
CA ALA A 58 43.85 -27.96 -36.86
C ALA A 58 43.22 -28.00 -38.27
N GLY A 59 42.67 -29.15 -38.65
CA GLY A 59 41.91 -29.30 -39.90
C GLY A 59 40.63 -28.46 -39.92
N VAL A 60 39.87 -28.46 -38.82
CA VAL A 60 38.64 -27.65 -38.65
C VAL A 60 38.97 -26.16 -38.71
N MET A 61 39.93 -25.69 -37.89
CA MET A 61 40.36 -24.28 -37.89
C MET A 61 40.87 -23.83 -39.26
N GLY A 62 41.59 -24.72 -39.97
CA GLY A 62 42.08 -24.45 -41.32
C GLY A 62 40.98 -24.32 -42.39
N GLN A 63 39.84 -25.01 -42.24
CA GLN A 63 38.71 -24.89 -43.17
C GLN A 63 37.90 -23.62 -42.96
N GLU A 64 37.62 -23.24 -41.72
CA GLU A 64 36.87 -22.00 -41.45
C GLU A 64 37.62 -20.76 -41.93
N ASN A 65 38.94 -20.72 -41.73
CA ASN A 65 39.76 -19.59 -42.16
C ASN A 65 39.79 -19.41 -43.70
N GLN A 66 39.49 -20.47 -44.46
CA GLN A 66 39.36 -20.40 -45.92
C GLN A 66 38.03 -19.77 -46.39
N GLN A 67 36.96 -19.87 -45.61
CA GLN A 67 35.68 -19.22 -45.95
C GLN A 67 35.73 -17.68 -45.74
N ILE A 68 36.53 -17.22 -44.77
CA ILE A 68 36.67 -15.80 -44.41
C ILE A 68 37.38 -14.99 -45.52
N SER A 69 38.25 -15.61 -46.32
CA SER A 69 39.00 -14.91 -47.38
C SER A 69 38.16 -14.47 -48.60
N TYR A 70 36.89 -14.89 -48.71
CA TYR A 70 36.05 -14.59 -49.88
C TYR A 70 35.00 -13.49 -49.67
N TYR A 71 34.74 -13.06 -48.42
CA TYR A 71 33.79 -11.99 -48.12
C TYR A 71 34.39 -11.03 -47.09
N TYR A 72 34.72 -9.81 -47.53
CA TYR A 72 35.00 -8.71 -46.62
C TYR A 72 33.81 -8.53 -45.66
N ASN A 73 34.08 -8.55 -44.35
CA ASN A 73 33.17 -8.37 -43.21
C ASN A 73 32.50 -9.62 -42.60
N GLN A 74 33.21 -10.73 -42.40
CA GLN A 74 32.82 -11.70 -41.37
C GLN A 74 33.80 -11.69 -40.21
N ARG A 75 33.26 -11.41 -39.01
CA ARG A 75 33.94 -11.49 -37.70
C ARG A 75 34.69 -12.83 -37.59
N GLN A 76 35.85 -12.85 -36.92
CA GLN A 76 36.55 -14.07 -36.53
C GLN A 76 35.59 -14.95 -35.71
N ALA A 77 34.87 -15.86 -36.35
CA ALA A 77 33.61 -16.32 -35.78
C ALA A 77 33.75 -17.12 -34.49
N ASN A 78 34.86 -17.84 -34.25
CA ASN A 78 34.98 -18.74 -33.10
C ASN A 78 36.39 -18.79 -32.49
N LEU A 79 37.23 -17.74 -32.64
CA LEU A 79 38.63 -17.79 -32.16
C LEU A 79 38.71 -18.09 -30.65
N GLY A 80 37.83 -17.51 -29.84
CA GLY A 80 37.81 -17.75 -28.40
C GLY A 80 37.49 -19.20 -28.04
N GLU A 81 36.53 -19.83 -28.72
CA GLU A 81 36.19 -21.25 -28.53
C GLU A 81 37.36 -22.16 -28.92
N TYR A 82 38.07 -21.82 -30.01
CA TYR A 82 39.26 -22.56 -30.40
C TYR A 82 40.40 -22.42 -29.41
N LEU A 83 40.62 -21.24 -28.85
CA LEU A 83 41.62 -21.05 -27.79
C LEU A 83 41.31 -21.90 -26.56
N GLU A 84 40.04 -22.02 -26.18
CA GLU A 84 39.62 -22.91 -25.08
C GLU A 84 39.91 -24.38 -25.40
N LEU A 85 39.55 -24.85 -26.60
CA LEU A 85 39.84 -26.23 -27.04
C LEU A 85 41.35 -26.50 -27.10
N LEU A 86 42.14 -25.53 -27.57
CA LEU A 86 43.60 -25.63 -27.61
C LEU A 86 44.19 -25.67 -26.20
N ARG A 87 43.68 -24.89 -25.25
CA ARG A 87 44.07 -24.94 -23.85
C ARG A 87 43.80 -26.30 -23.23
N VAL A 88 42.57 -26.80 -23.33
CA VAL A 88 42.15 -28.09 -22.73
C VAL A 88 42.95 -29.27 -23.28
N ARG A 89 43.39 -29.20 -24.54
CA ARG A 89 44.23 -30.24 -25.17
C ARG A 89 45.73 -29.97 -25.03
N HIS A 90 46.13 -28.96 -24.26
CA HIS A 90 47.52 -28.52 -24.06
C HIS A 90 48.29 -28.36 -25.38
N ALA A 91 47.61 -27.81 -26.40
CA ALA A 91 48.18 -27.62 -27.72
C ALA A 91 49.22 -26.48 -27.68
N PRO A 92 50.38 -26.64 -28.33
CA PRO A 92 51.37 -25.56 -28.38
C PRO A 92 50.88 -24.45 -29.31
N VAL A 93 50.64 -23.27 -28.75
CA VAL A 93 50.27 -22.05 -29.47
C VAL A 93 51.49 -21.13 -29.56
N TYR A 94 51.64 -20.44 -30.68
CA TYR A 94 52.76 -19.52 -30.92
C TYR A 94 52.25 -18.20 -31.45
N ILE A 95 52.88 -17.12 -30.99
CA ILE A 95 52.64 -15.75 -31.44
C ILE A 95 53.58 -15.45 -32.61
N SER A 96 53.03 -14.87 -33.67
CA SER A 96 53.77 -14.49 -34.89
C SER A 96 53.52 -13.02 -35.22
N SER A 97 54.51 -12.32 -35.78
CA SER A 97 54.32 -10.97 -36.34
C SER A 97 54.26 -11.01 -37.87
N ASN A 98 53.65 -9.98 -38.48
CA ASN A 98 53.49 -9.84 -39.94
C ASN A 98 54.81 -9.63 -40.71
N SER A 99 55.98 -9.71 -40.09
CA SER A 99 57.29 -9.48 -40.72
C SER A 99 58.11 -10.76 -40.82
N TYR A 100 58.04 -11.45 -41.97
CA TYR A 100 58.97 -12.47 -42.55
C TYR A 100 59.59 -13.56 -41.65
N ASN A 101 59.25 -13.66 -40.36
CA ASN A 101 59.64 -14.68 -39.39
C ASN A 101 58.37 -15.26 -38.78
N TYR A 102 58.05 -16.49 -39.18
CA TYR A 102 56.71 -17.08 -39.03
C TYR A 102 56.37 -17.64 -37.64
N LEU A 103 57.31 -17.74 -36.71
CA LEU A 103 57.08 -18.18 -35.33
C LEU A 103 58.04 -17.42 -34.42
N GLN A 104 57.55 -16.55 -33.55
CA GLN A 104 58.42 -15.69 -32.75
C GLN A 104 58.54 -16.18 -31.31
N ARG A 105 57.41 -16.50 -30.65
CA ARG A 105 57.40 -16.86 -29.22
C ARG A 105 56.26 -17.84 -28.91
N PRO A 106 56.45 -18.85 -28.04
CA PRO A 106 55.36 -19.71 -27.57
C PRO A 106 54.40 -18.90 -26.69
N ALA A 107 53.10 -19.03 -26.89
CA ALA A 107 52.10 -18.51 -25.97
C ALA A 107 51.90 -19.48 -24.81
N HIS A 108 51.66 -18.97 -23.62
CA HIS A 108 51.35 -19.78 -22.44
C HIS A 108 49.89 -19.59 -22.05
N PHE A 109 49.12 -20.66 -21.97
CA PHE A 109 47.79 -20.57 -21.39
C PHE A 109 47.90 -20.51 -19.87
N MET A 110 47.28 -19.50 -19.28
CA MET A 110 47.10 -19.44 -17.83
C MET A 110 45.96 -20.38 -17.43
N GLU A 111 46.17 -21.11 -16.34
CA GLU A 111 45.14 -21.93 -15.72
C GLU A 111 44.29 -21.06 -14.80
N GLY A 112 42.97 -21.15 -14.92
CA GLY A 112 42.01 -20.34 -14.16
C GLY A 112 41.39 -19.20 -14.96
N GLU A 113 40.33 -18.62 -14.41
CA GLU A 113 39.68 -17.43 -14.96
C GLU A 113 40.18 -16.18 -14.24
N ALA A 114 40.27 -15.08 -14.97
CA ALA A 114 40.78 -13.83 -14.45
C ALA A 114 39.69 -12.77 -14.26
N ASN A 115 39.85 -11.97 -13.22
CA ASN A 115 39.05 -10.77 -12.95
C ASN A 115 39.98 -9.56 -12.83
N TRP A 116 39.47 -8.38 -13.14
CA TRP A 116 40.18 -7.13 -12.87
C TRP A 116 40.03 -6.73 -11.41
N SER A 117 41.07 -6.13 -10.84
CA SER A 117 41.00 -5.40 -9.58
C SER A 117 41.85 -4.13 -9.64
N LEU A 118 41.60 -3.19 -8.73
CA LEU A 118 42.34 -1.94 -8.64
C LEU A 118 43.03 -1.87 -7.29
N GLU A 119 44.36 -1.76 -7.28
CA GLU A 119 45.13 -1.46 -6.08
C GLU A 119 45.48 0.03 -6.04
N MET A 120 45.10 0.70 -4.96
CA MET A 120 45.45 2.08 -4.68
C MET A 120 46.58 2.10 -3.65
N ARG A 121 47.66 2.85 -3.91
CA ARG A 121 48.76 3.03 -2.96
C ARG A 121 49.09 4.50 -2.75
N GLU A 122 49.36 4.90 -1.52
CA GLU A 122 49.86 6.25 -1.22
C GLU A 122 51.32 6.37 -1.67
N ALA A 123 51.62 7.41 -2.45
CA ALA A 123 52.97 7.80 -2.79
C ALA A 123 53.53 8.79 -1.76
N GLY A 124 54.85 8.97 -1.74
CA GLY A 124 55.56 9.73 -0.71
C GLY A 124 55.29 11.24 -0.68
N ASP A 125 54.56 11.77 -1.67
CA ASP A 125 54.17 13.17 -1.83
C ASP A 125 52.65 13.41 -1.63
N GLU A 126 51.98 12.50 -0.92
CA GLU A 126 50.53 12.48 -0.67
C GLU A 126 49.67 12.20 -1.91
N SER A 127 50.28 11.99 -3.08
CA SER A 127 49.58 11.48 -4.27
C SER A 127 49.20 10.02 -4.11
N MET A 128 48.37 9.52 -5.03
CA MET A 128 47.86 8.16 -5.01
C MET A 128 48.07 7.50 -6.36
N LEU A 129 48.78 6.38 -6.35
CA LEU A 129 49.03 5.56 -7.52
C LEU A 129 47.92 4.54 -7.68
N LEU A 130 47.38 4.45 -8.90
CA LEU A 130 46.34 3.52 -9.31
C LEU A 130 46.96 2.39 -10.12
N ASN A 131 46.99 1.19 -9.56
CA ASN A 131 47.52 -0.01 -10.22
C ASN A 131 46.37 -0.96 -10.52
N VAL A 132 46.00 -1.08 -11.80
CA VAL A 132 45.08 -2.15 -12.20
C VAL A 132 45.83 -3.47 -12.19
N LEU A 133 45.25 -4.47 -11.52
CA LEU A 133 45.76 -5.82 -11.41
C LEU A 133 44.80 -6.78 -12.13
N LEU A 134 45.36 -7.88 -12.60
CA LEU A 134 44.59 -9.02 -13.09
C LEU A 134 44.69 -10.12 -12.03
N GLU A 135 43.57 -10.57 -11.47
CA GLU A 135 43.56 -11.63 -10.45
C GLU A 135 43.13 -12.96 -11.09
N ILE A 136 44.01 -13.95 -11.05
CA ILE A 136 43.74 -15.31 -11.55
C ILE A 136 43.51 -16.20 -10.33
N ASP A 137 42.32 -16.79 -10.23
CA ASP A 137 41.89 -17.61 -9.08
C ASP A 137 42.14 -16.93 -7.70
N GLY A 138 42.01 -15.60 -7.65
CA GLY A 138 42.18 -14.79 -6.43
C GLY A 138 43.63 -14.45 -6.06
N ALA A 139 44.61 -14.78 -6.91
CA ALA A 139 45.99 -14.33 -6.75
C ALA A 139 46.31 -13.21 -7.75
N PRO A 140 46.96 -12.10 -7.32
CA PRO A 140 47.33 -11.02 -8.21
C PRO A 140 48.39 -11.49 -9.23
N TYR A 141 48.10 -11.26 -10.50
CA TYR A 141 48.99 -11.46 -11.63
C TYR A 141 49.63 -10.15 -12.03
N LEU A 142 50.96 -10.14 -12.08
CA LEU A 142 51.72 -8.93 -12.35
C LEU A 142 51.78 -8.67 -13.87
N ILE A 143 51.37 -7.47 -14.26
CA ILE A 143 51.37 -7.00 -15.64
C ILE A 143 52.53 -6.01 -15.79
N ASP A 144 53.44 -6.29 -16.72
CA ASP A 144 54.56 -5.39 -17.02
C ASP A 144 54.09 -4.33 -18.05
N ASP A 145 54.41 -3.05 -17.77
CA ASP A 145 54.05 -1.81 -18.50
C ASP A 145 53.47 -2.01 -19.94
N THR A 146 52.15 -2.26 -19.99
CA THR A 146 51.22 -2.03 -21.11
C THR A 146 51.43 -2.80 -22.43
N SER A 147 51.43 -4.14 -22.39
CA SER A 147 50.99 -4.93 -23.55
C SER A 147 49.86 -5.89 -23.17
N ILE A 148 48.65 -5.35 -23.03
CA ILE A 148 47.42 -6.15 -22.96
C ILE A 148 46.74 -6.04 -24.32
N GLU A 149 46.58 -7.16 -25.01
CA GLU A 149 45.91 -7.23 -26.29
C GLU A 149 44.68 -8.13 -26.19
N THR A 150 43.52 -7.61 -26.58
CA THR A 150 42.30 -8.42 -26.72
C THR A 150 42.44 -9.34 -27.93
N ILE A 151 42.45 -10.65 -27.68
CA ILE A 151 42.56 -11.68 -28.73
C ILE A 151 41.17 -12.14 -29.19
N SER A 152 40.22 -12.25 -28.27
CA SER A 152 38.84 -12.61 -28.59
C SER A 152 37.87 -11.92 -27.64
N ALA A 153 36.68 -11.62 -28.15
CA ALA A 153 35.61 -10.99 -27.38
C ALA A 153 34.55 -11.97 -26.86
N ASP A 154 34.49 -13.17 -27.43
CA ASP A 154 33.52 -14.20 -27.06
C ASP A 154 34.10 -15.59 -27.40
N PRO A 155 34.45 -16.40 -26.39
CA PRO A 155 34.73 -16.01 -25.00
C PRO A 155 35.89 -14.99 -24.91
N PRO A 156 35.96 -14.19 -23.83
CA PRO A 156 36.89 -13.08 -23.71
C PRO A 156 38.31 -13.55 -23.37
N TRP A 157 39.25 -13.34 -24.29
CA TRP A 157 40.66 -13.73 -24.15
C TRP A 157 41.59 -12.52 -24.28
N LEU A 158 42.51 -12.42 -23.34
CA LEU A 158 43.57 -11.41 -23.32
C LEU A 158 44.94 -12.07 -23.53
N LEU A 159 45.82 -11.39 -24.25
CA LEU A 159 47.24 -11.64 -24.27
C LEU A 159 47.94 -10.60 -23.38
N VAL A 160 48.57 -11.06 -22.31
CA VAL A 160 49.23 -10.25 -21.29
C VAL A 160 50.74 -10.50 -21.35
N ASN A 161 51.54 -9.47 -21.04
CA ASN A 161 53.02 -9.53 -21.04
C ASN A 161 53.62 -10.01 -22.38
N GLY A 162 52.85 -9.93 -23.46
CA GLY A 162 53.23 -10.37 -24.81
C GLY A 162 53.42 -11.88 -24.96
N GLN A 163 53.00 -12.70 -23.99
CA GLN A 163 53.18 -14.16 -24.04
C GLN A 163 52.07 -14.98 -23.36
N ASP A 164 51.38 -14.43 -22.37
CA ASP A 164 50.45 -15.21 -21.54
C ASP A 164 49.00 -14.97 -21.98
N LEU A 165 48.31 -16.04 -22.37
CA LEU A 165 46.90 -16.04 -22.74
C LEU A 165 46.05 -16.29 -21.51
N VAL A 166 45.23 -15.30 -21.17
CA VAL A 166 44.36 -15.30 -19.99
C VAL A 166 42.92 -15.19 -20.44
N ARG A 167 42.05 -16.01 -19.86
CA ARG A 167 40.61 -15.93 -20.07
C ARG A 167 39.96 -15.09 -18.97
N LEU A 168 39.15 -14.10 -19.36
CA LEU A 168 38.34 -13.35 -18.41
C LEU A 168 37.09 -14.15 -18.01
N ARG A 169 36.61 -13.92 -16.80
CA ARG A 169 35.43 -14.60 -16.25
C ARG A 169 34.12 -14.24 -16.96
N ASP A 170 33.97 -12.98 -17.36
CA ASP A 170 32.77 -12.44 -17.97
C ASP A 170 33.10 -11.46 -19.11
N ASP A 171 32.11 -11.24 -19.99
CA ASP A 171 32.25 -10.38 -21.17
C ASP A 171 32.28 -8.89 -20.81
N GLU A 172 31.62 -8.49 -19.71
CA GLU A 172 31.61 -7.10 -19.22
C GLU A 172 33.02 -6.63 -18.84
N SER A 173 33.81 -7.52 -18.23
CA SER A 173 35.22 -7.30 -17.91
C SER A 173 36.06 -6.94 -19.13
N LEU A 174 35.63 -7.30 -20.34
CA LEU A 174 36.33 -6.94 -21.57
C LEU A 174 35.98 -5.54 -22.08
N GLU A 175 34.73 -5.09 -21.93
CA GLU A 175 34.31 -3.74 -22.36
C GLU A 175 35.11 -2.65 -21.64
N PHE A 176 35.45 -2.88 -20.37
CA PHE A 176 36.22 -1.94 -19.56
C PHE A 176 37.74 -2.13 -19.66
N ALA A 177 38.22 -3.22 -20.26
CA ALA A 177 39.64 -3.55 -20.31
C ALA A 177 40.48 -2.41 -20.90
N TYR A 178 39.99 -1.77 -21.96
CA TYR A 178 40.70 -0.64 -22.58
C TYR A 178 40.87 0.53 -21.59
N TRP A 179 39.81 0.90 -20.87
CA TRP A 179 39.85 2.01 -19.92
C TRP A 179 40.69 1.67 -18.68
N LEU A 180 40.60 0.44 -18.20
CA LEU A 180 41.40 -0.04 -17.07
C LEU A 180 42.90 -0.05 -17.39
N VAL A 181 43.28 -0.39 -18.62
CA VAL A 181 44.67 -0.29 -19.09
C VAL A 181 45.16 1.16 -19.06
N GLU A 182 44.34 2.13 -19.47
CA GLU A 182 44.70 3.56 -19.37
C GLU A 182 44.81 4.03 -17.91
N LEU A 183 44.03 3.44 -17.01
CA LEU A 183 44.07 3.76 -15.58
C LEU A 183 45.33 3.20 -14.88
N HIS A 184 45.88 2.09 -15.37
CA HIS A 184 47.07 1.46 -14.78
C HIS A 184 48.28 2.41 -14.78
N GLY A 185 48.92 2.58 -13.62
CA GLY A 185 50.06 3.47 -13.45
C GLY A 185 49.70 4.96 -13.44
N SER A 186 48.40 5.30 -13.47
CA SER A 186 47.95 6.68 -13.33
C SER A 186 48.15 7.19 -11.90
N GLU A 187 48.48 8.46 -11.79
CA GLU A 187 48.70 9.15 -10.51
C GLU A 187 47.61 10.18 -10.27
N VAL A 188 46.87 10.02 -9.17
CA VAL A 188 45.94 11.02 -8.67
C VAL A 188 46.71 11.96 -7.76
N LYS A 189 46.85 13.22 -8.18
CA LYS A 189 47.60 14.23 -7.42
C LYS A 189 46.92 14.55 -6.09
N ALA A 190 47.71 15.03 -5.13
CA ALA A 190 47.23 15.35 -3.78
C ALA A 190 46.04 16.34 -3.77
N ASP A 191 46.00 17.31 -4.69
CA ASP A 191 44.93 18.30 -4.83
C ASP A 191 43.65 17.74 -5.48
N GLU A 192 43.74 16.65 -6.23
CA GLU A 192 42.63 15.98 -6.91
C GLU A 192 42.11 14.76 -6.13
N LYS A 193 42.87 14.29 -5.13
CA LYS A 193 42.58 13.08 -4.34
C LYS A 193 41.18 13.09 -3.71
N ALA A 194 40.75 14.19 -3.11
CA ALA A 194 39.42 14.29 -2.50
C ALA A 194 38.30 14.15 -3.56
N PHE A 195 38.46 14.82 -4.70
CA PHE A 195 37.50 14.75 -5.80
C PHE A 195 37.43 13.35 -6.41
N PHE A 196 38.57 12.68 -6.57
CA PHE A 196 38.65 11.30 -7.05
C PHE A 196 37.91 10.32 -6.12
N LEU A 197 38.20 10.37 -4.82
CA LEU A 197 37.59 9.50 -3.81
C LEU A 197 36.07 9.70 -3.72
N GLU A 198 35.61 10.93 -3.93
CA GLU A 198 34.18 11.25 -3.85
C GLU A 198 33.41 10.88 -5.12
N ASN A 199 33.97 11.13 -6.31
CA ASN A 199 33.22 11.10 -7.57
C ASN A 199 33.55 9.92 -8.49
N TYR A 200 34.75 9.31 -8.38
CA TYR A 200 35.20 8.25 -9.29
C TYR A 200 35.36 6.90 -8.60
N LEU A 201 35.87 6.89 -7.36
CA LEU A 201 36.09 5.66 -6.61
C LEU A 201 34.80 4.83 -6.43
N PRO A 202 33.60 5.40 -6.15
CA PRO A 202 32.38 4.60 -6.02
C PRO A 202 32.02 3.84 -7.30
N ALA A 203 32.05 4.52 -8.45
CA ALA A 203 31.75 3.91 -9.75
C ALA A 203 32.79 2.84 -10.15
N LEU A 204 34.04 3.00 -9.69
CA LEU A 204 35.09 2.01 -9.84
C LEU A 204 34.83 0.77 -8.97
N ALA A 205 34.52 0.98 -7.70
CA ALA A 205 34.25 -0.07 -6.72
C ALA A 205 33.00 -0.90 -7.05
N GLU A 206 32.04 -0.32 -7.76
CA GLU A 206 30.88 -1.02 -8.30
C GLU A 206 31.24 -2.09 -9.34
N ARG A 207 32.26 -1.82 -10.16
CA ARG A 207 32.61 -2.68 -11.30
C ARG A 207 33.74 -3.65 -10.99
N ILE A 208 34.73 -3.24 -10.20
CA ILE A 208 35.90 -4.04 -9.89
C ILE A 208 36.25 -3.96 -8.40
N PRO A 209 36.73 -5.05 -7.77
CA PRO A 209 37.28 -4.99 -6.42
C PRO A 209 38.39 -3.94 -6.32
N VAL A 210 38.32 -3.09 -5.30
CA VAL A 210 39.33 -2.07 -5.01
C VAL A 210 40.04 -2.41 -3.70
N HIS A 211 41.36 -2.44 -3.76
CA HIS A 211 42.27 -2.76 -2.66
C HIS A 211 43.02 -1.50 -2.21
N HIS A 212 42.89 -1.18 -0.93
CA HIS A 212 43.64 -0.12 -0.25
C HIS A 212 43.63 -0.40 1.25
N ASP A 213 44.67 -0.01 1.99
CA ASP A 213 44.82 -0.32 3.42
C ASP A 213 43.65 0.15 4.30
N ARG A 214 42.94 1.19 3.85
CA ARG A 214 41.77 1.74 4.55
C ARG A 214 40.45 1.20 4.04
N ILE A 215 40.42 0.60 2.85
CA ILE A 215 39.17 0.10 2.27
C ILE A 215 38.70 -1.10 3.07
N ARG A 216 37.42 -1.06 3.45
CA ARG A 216 36.72 -2.17 4.08
C ARG A 216 35.58 -2.59 3.19
N TRP A 217 35.41 -3.90 3.07
CA TRP A 217 34.29 -4.50 2.37
C TRP A 217 33.39 -5.22 3.37
N SER A 218 32.09 -4.97 3.27
CA SER A 218 31.06 -5.80 3.89
C SER A 218 30.15 -6.38 2.81
N GLU A 219 29.53 -7.52 3.13
CA GLU A 219 28.56 -8.15 2.24
C GLU A 219 27.20 -8.23 2.93
N VAL A 220 26.17 -7.79 2.23
CA VAL A 220 24.77 -7.92 2.66
C VAL A 220 24.10 -8.97 1.78
N LYS A 221 23.64 -10.05 2.40
CA LYS A 221 22.91 -11.17 1.77
C LYS A 221 21.57 -11.41 2.46
N GLU A 222 21.03 -10.36 3.08
CA GLU A 222 19.75 -10.41 3.78
C GLU A 222 18.58 -10.51 2.80
N ALA A 223 17.47 -11.06 3.25
CA ALA A 223 16.28 -11.14 2.42
C ALA A 223 15.64 -9.75 2.25
N PRO A 224 15.14 -9.41 1.05
CA PRO A 224 14.55 -8.11 0.79
C PRO A 224 13.28 -7.86 1.63
N VAL A 225 13.21 -6.68 2.22
CA VAL A 225 12.01 -6.15 2.87
C VAL A 225 11.28 -5.24 1.90
N LYS A 226 10.02 -5.53 1.61
CA LYS A 226 9.20 -4.75 0.67
C LYS A 226 8.79 -3.43 1.34
N ARG A 227 9.10 -2.31 0.72
CA ARG A 227 8.75 -0.97 1.22
C ARG A 227 7.95 -0.20 0.19
N LEU A 228 6.98 0.60 0.64
CA LEU A 228 6.19 1.47 -0.21
C LEU A 228 6.18 2.89 0.36
N TYR A 229 6.73 3.83 -0.40
CA TYR A 229 6.77 5.25 -0.05
C TYR A 229 5.61 5.96 -0.71
N LEU A 230 4.72 6.53 0.11
CA LEU A 230 3.58 7.31 -0.36
C LEU A 230 3.97 8.77 -0.51
N SER A 231 3.63 9.37 -1.64
CA SER A 231 3.87 10.77 -1.93
C SER A 231 2.69 11.40 -2.66
N GLU A 232 2.68 12.73 -2.75
CA GLU A 232 1.67 13.49 -3.46
C GLU A 232 2.35 14.46 -4.43
N GLU A 233 2.08 14.30 -5.72
CA GLU A 233 2.60 15.15 -6.79
C GLU A 233 1.45 15.58 -7.71
N ASP A 234 1.38 16.88 -8.03
CA ASP A 234 0.28 17.48 -8.82
C ASP A 234 -1.15 17.13 -8.35
N GLY A 235 -1.31 16.84 -7.05
CA GLY A 235 -2.58 16.45 -6.43
C GLY A 235 -2.99 14.99 -6.68
N GLU A 236 -2.09 14.17 -7.24
CA GLU A 236 -2.25 12.72 -7.32
C GLU A 236 -1.44 12.01 -6.23
N LEU A 237 -2.03 10.97 -5.63
CA LEU A 237 -1.31 10.08 -4.72
C LEU A 237 -0.48 9.07 -5.53
N LEU A 238 0.82 9.09 -5.28
CA LEU A 238 1.81 8.18 -5.87
C LEU A 238 2.34 7.22 -4.80
N ALA A 239 2.77 6.04 -5.24
CA ALA A 239 3.37 5.04 -4.38
C ALA A 239 4.64 4.50 -5.05
N SER A 240 5.79 4.72 -4.45
CA SER A 240 7.10 4.29 -4.96
C SER A 240 7.53 3.01 -4.27
N LEU A 241 7.89 1.97 -5.05
CA LEU A 241 8.28 0.65 -4.56
C LEU A 241 9.78 0.56 -4.32
N TRP A 242 10.16 0.20 -3.09
CA TRP A 242 11.54 0.07 -2.65
C TRP A 242 11.77 -1.29 -1.98
N PHE A 243 13.02 -1.71 -1.93
CA PHE A 243 13.46 -2.92 -1.25
C PHE A 243 14.58 -2.60 -0.28
N GLY A 244 14.38 -2.94 1.00
CA GLY A 244 15.39 -2.82 2.04
C GLY A 244 16.22 -4.09 2.16
N TYR A 245 17.54 -3.93 2.26
CA TYR A 245 18.54 -4.97 2.50
C TYR A 245 19.41 -4.55 3.68
N GLY A 246 19.11 -5.03 4.89
CA GLY A 246 19.74 -4.53 6.11
C GLY A 246 19.48 -3.02 6.28
N ASP A 247 20.55 -2.23 6.34
CA ASP A 247 20.50 -0.78 6.56
C ASP A 247 20.45 0.05 5.25
N VAL A 248 20.52 -0.60 4.08
CA VAL A 248 20.46 0.06 2.77
C VAL A 248 19.17 -0.27 2.05
N GLU A 249 18.72 0.61 1.15
CA GLU A 249 17.50 0.41 0.37
C GLU A 249 17.65 0.90 -1.07
N PHE A 250 16.91 0.26 -1.97
CA PHE A 250 16.97 0.54 -3.40
C PHE A 250 15.56 0.70 -3.97
N PRO A 251 15.33 1.66 -4.87
CA PRO A 251 14.10 1.70 -5.65
C PRO A 251 14.04 0.48 -6.58
N TYR A 252 12.83 0.05 -6.92
CA TYR A 252 12.66 -0.97 -7.94
C TYR A 252 13.09 -0.46 -9.32
N ASP A 253 13.87 -1.26 -10.01
CA ASP A 253 14.35 -0.99 -11.35
C ASP A 253 14.32 -2.28 -12.20
N ARG A 254 14.71 -2.23 -13.47
CA ARG A 254 14.71 -3.40 -14.38
C ARG A 254 16.11 -3.85 -14.82
N PHE A 255 17.17 -3.31 -14.22
CA PHE A 255 18.53 -3.76 -14.52
C PHE A 255 18.72 -5.21 -14.04
N ASP A 256 19.46 -6.05 -14.75
CA ASP A 256 19.52 -7.48 -14.36
C ASP A 256 20.63 -7.75 -13.32
N ASP A 257 21.30 -6.70 -12.84
CA ASP A 257 22.46 -6.81 -11.98
C ASP A 257 22.08 -7.30 -10.57
N PRO A 258 22.55 -8.48 -10.14
CA PRO A 258 22.21 -9.05 -8.84
C PRO A 258 23.08 -8.49 -7.71
N ILE A 259 24.10 -7.69 -8.04
CA ILE A 259 25.05 -7.14 -7.08
C ILE A 259 25.13 -5.63 -7.29
N GLU A 260 24.93 -4.89 -6.21
CA GLU A 260 25.09 -3.44 -6.17
C GLU A 260 26.08 -3.07 -5.08
N VAL A 261 26.97 -2.11 -5.34
CA VAL A 261 27.96 -1.66 -4.36
C VAL A 261 27.60 -0.26 -3.90
N VAL A 262 27.33 -0.14 -2.61
CA VAL A 262 27.01 1.14 -1.97
C VAL A 262 28.16 1.54 -1.07
N ARG A 263 28.45 2.84 -1.00
CA ARG A 263 29.41 3.38 -0.02
C ARG A 263 28.67 3.66 1.28
N ASP A 264 29.28 3.30 2.41
CA ASP A 264 28.76 3.67 3.72
C ASP A 264 28.78 5.19 3.89
N ASP A 265 27.66 5.75 4.35
CA ASP A 265 27.52 7.19 4.60
C ASP A 265 28.39 7.65 5.79
N ASP A 266 28.64 6.76 6.76
CA ASP A 266 29.40 7.08 7.98
C ASP A 266 30.92 6.88 7.81
N ASP A 267 31.35 6.02 6.88
CA ASP A 267 32.77 5.78 6.57
C ASP A 267 33.03 5.76 5.06
N PRO A 268 33.64 6.81 4.48
CA PRO A 268 33.86 6.91 3.03
C PRO A 268 34.84 5.87 2.47
N TRP A 269 35.49 5.08 3.33
CA TRP A 269 36.35 3.96 2.93
C TRP A 269 35.68 2.60 3.09
N HIS A 270 34.45 2.55 3.57
CA HIS A 270 33.68 1.32 3.71
C HIS A 270 32.71 1.18 2.52
N PHE A 271 32.85 0.06 1.80
CA PHE A 271 31.98 -0.33 0.70
C PHE A 271 31.17 -1.56 1.09
N ILE A 272 29.89 -1.54 0.75
CA ILE A 272 28.90 -2.54 1.09
C ILE A 272 28.45 -3.18 -0.23
N ARG A 273 28.76 -4.47 -0.40
CA ARG A 273 28.28 -5.25 -1.54
C ARG A 273 26.95 -5.89 -1.19
N VAL A 274 25.89 -5.46 -1.84
CA VAL A 274 24.54 -5.95 -1.61
C VAL A 274 24.17 -6.97 -2.68
N HIS A 275 23.75 -8.15 -2.24
CA HIS A 275 23.20 -9.18 -3.12
C HIS A 275 21.68 -9.04 -3.18
N ARG A 276 21.19 -8.48 -4.29
CA ARG A 276 19.76 -8.23 -4.53
C ARG A 276 19.08 -9.51 -5.05
N ASP A 277 17.93 -9.85 -4.48
CA ASP A 277 17.08 -10.96 -4.96
C ASP A 277 16.13 -10.44 -6.05
N ARG A 278 16.66 -10.33 -7.27
CA ARG A 278 15.96 -9.73 -8.42
C ARG A 278 14.69 -10.50 -8.79
N ASP A 279 14.70 -11.83 -8.67
CA ASP A 279 13.53 -12.67 -8.94
C ASP A 279 12.36 -12.32 -8.00
N PHE A 280 12.66 -12.15 -6.71
CA PHE A 280 11.68 -11.73 -5.72
C PHE A 280 11.18 -10.30 -5.95
N GLU A 281 12.09 -9.36 -6.21
CA GLU A 281 11.74 -7.95 -6.50
C GLU A 281 10.74 -7.87 -7.67
N ASP A 282 11.01 -8.62 -8.73
CA ASP A 282 10.18 -8.70 -9.92
C ASP A 282 8.80 -9.32 -9.67
N GLU A 283 8.74 -10.38 -8.85
CA GLU A 283 7.47 -10.97 -8.43
C GLU A 283 6.61 -9.95 -7.69
N VAL A 284 7.21 -9.23 -6.74
CA VAL A 284 6.54 -8.19 -5.94
C VAL A 284 6.04 -7.07 -6.84
N TYR A 285 6.90 -6.54 -7.73
CA TYR A 285 6.55 -5.49 -8.69
C TYR A 285 5.35 -5.88 -9.58
N ARG A 286 5.32 -7.14 -10.06
CA ARG A 286 4.20 -7.66 -10.86
C ARG A 286 2.92 -7.79 -10.03
N SER A 287 3.02 -8.27 -8.79
CA SER A 287 1.88 -8.46 -7.89
C SER A 287 1.23 -7.13 -7.45
N LEU A 288 2.05 -6.08 -7.31
CA LEU A 288 1.61 -4.77 -6.83
C LEU A 288 0.69 -4.07 -7.83
N SER A 289 0.83 -4.35 -9.13
CA SER A 289 -0.07 -3.85 -10.18
C SER A 289 -1.34 -4.71 -10.30
N SER A 290 -2.09 -4.88 -9.21
CA SER A 290 -3.32 -5.67 -9.19
C SER A 290 -4.55 -4.87 -8.73
N ALA A 291 -5.75 -5.41 -8.97
CA ALA A 291 -6.98 -4.80 -8.45
C ALA A 291 -7.11 -4.95 -6.92
N ARG A 292 -6.41 -5.94 -6.35
CA ARG A 292 -6.40 -6.21 -4.90
C ARG A 292 -5.73 -5.07 -4.15
N THR A 293 -4.54 -4.68 -4.58
CA THR A 293 -3.75 -3.55 -4.03
C THR A 293 -4.32 -2.19 -4.43
N GLY A 294 -5.04 -2.12 -5.55
CA GLY A 294 -5.62 -0.87 -6.05
C GLY A 294 -4.64 0.01 -6.83
N LEU A 295 -3.40 -0.47 -7.03
CA LEU A 295 -2.33 0.21 -7.74
C LEU A 295 -2.22 -0.27 -9.19
N LYS A 296 -1.72 0.62 -10.04
CA LYS A 296 -1.27 0.36 -11.41
C LYS A 296 0.10 1.02 -11.60
N ARG A 297 0.90 0.53 -12.53
CA ARG A 297 2.18 1.15 -12.90
C ARG A 297 1.97 2.59 -13.38
N GLY A 298 2.94 3.47 -13.11
CA GLY A 298 2.90 4.90 -13.44
C GLY A 298 2.67 5.17 -14.94
N GLY A 299 3.30 4.35 -15.78
CA GLY A 299 3.20 4.43 -17.24
C GLY A 299 4.33 5.29 -17.85
N PRO A 300 4.22 5.66 -19.15
CA PRO A 300 5.25 6.44 -19.82
C PRO A 300 5.52 7.79 -19.12
N GLY A 301 6.78 8.09 -18.84
CA GLY A 301 7.22 9.33 -18.19
C GLY A 301 7.36 9.25 -16.67
N PHE A 302 7.05 8.12 -16.05
CA PHE A 302 7.38 7.84 -14.65
C PHE A 302 8.54 6.86 -14.56
N GLU A 303 9.29 6.93 -13.47
CA GLU A 303 10.27 5.90 -13.10
C GLU A 303 9.55 4.56 -12.84
N GLU A 304 10.29 3.45 -12.98
CA GLU A 304 9.71 2.11 -13.00
C GLU A 304 9.18 1.66 -11.63
N ASP A 305 9.73 2.19 -10.55
CA ASP A 305 9.30 2.03 -9.16
C ASP A 305 7.96 2.71 -8.85
N ILE A 306 7.50 3.65 -9.69
CA ILE A 306 6.33 4.47 -9.39
C ILE A 306 5.02 3.79 -9.79
N PHE A 307 4.10 3.74 -8.82
CA PHE A 307 2.73 3.29 -8.96
C PHE A 307 1.75 4.43 -8.73
N ARG A 308 0.63 4.35 -9.44
CA ARG A 308 -0.52 5.26 -9.35
C ARG A 308 -1.76 4.51 -8.93
N LEU A 309 -2.71 5.20 -8.31
CA LEU A 309 -4.03 4.64 -8.04
C LEU A 309 -4.76 4.28 -9.34
N ARG A 310 -5.48 3.16 -9.33
CA ARG A 310 -6.40 2.82 -10.43
C ARG A 310 -7.56 3.82 -10.47
N ALA A 311 -8.08 4.09 -11.67
CA ALA A 311 -9.11 5.11 -11.88
C ALA A 311 -10.43 4.96 -11.06
N ARG A 312 -10.68 3.78 -10.49
CA ARG A 312 -11.86 3.50 -9.64
C ARG A 312 -11.54 3.45 -8.15
N VAL A 313 -10.29 3.67 -7.78
CA VAL A 313 -9.80 3.63 -6.41
C VAL A 313 -9.67 5.07 -5.94
N ASP A 314 -10.49 5.44 -4.98
CA ASP A 314 -10.40 6.74 -4.32
C ASP A 314 -9.20 6.75 -3.37
N PRO A 315 -8.43 7.85 -3.26
CA PRO A 315 -7.28 7.93 -2.36
C PRO A 315 -7.61 7.58 -0.90
N ILE A 316 -8.79 7.94 -0.41
CA ILE A 316 -9.22 7.65 0.96
C ILE A 316 -9.51 6.16 1.12
N ASP A 317 -10.18 5.54 0.13
CA ASP A 317 -10.42 4.09 0.13
C ASP A 317 -9.11 3.30 0.05
N PHE A 318 -8.13 3.80 -0.70
CA PHE A 318 -6.77 3.23 -0.74
C PHE A 318 -6.13 3.24 0.65
N LEU A 319 -6.05 4.40 1.31
CA LEU A 319 -5.40 4.55 2.61
C LEU A 319 -6.10 3.76 3.73
N LEU A 320 -7.42 3.63 3.69
CA LEU A 320 -8.18 2.95 4.75
C LEU A 320 -8.33 1.44 4.53
N ARG A 321 -8.39 0.97 3.28
CA ARG A 321 -8.71 -0.45 2.99
C ARG A 321 -7.61 -1.20 2.27
N LYS A 322 -6.78 -0.52 1.48
CA LYS A 322 -5.73 -1.17 0.69
C LYS A 322 -4.41 -1.21 1.44
N ILE A 323 -4.06 -0.15 2.16
CA ILE A 323 -2.86 -0.12 3.00
C ILE A 323 -2.86 -1.24 4.05
N PRO A 324 -3.94 -1.53 4.81
CA PRO A 324 -3.94 -2.66 5.74
C PRO A 324 -3.67 -4.02 5.07
N VAL A 325 -4.18 -4.24 3.85
CA VAL A 325 -3.92 -5.46 3.09
C VAL A 325 -2.46 -5.57 2.68
N LEU A 326 -1.82 -4.44 2.33
CA LEU A 326 -0.39 -4.41 2.01
C LEU A 326 0.47 -4.68 3.25
N LEU A 327 0.10 -4.12 4.41
CA LEU A 327 0.77 -4.41 5.69
C LEU A 327 0.67 -5.91 6.04
N GLU A 328 -0.50 -6.54 5.84
CA GLU A 328 -0.68 -7.99 6.02
C GLU A 328 0.16 -8.84 5.04
N GLU A 329 0.45 -8.31 3.84
CA GLU A 329 1.31 -8.93 2.83
C GLU A 329 2.82 -8.70 3.08
N GLY A 330 3.16 -8.03 4.18
CA GLY A 330 4.53 -7.79 4.62
C GLY A 330 5.19 -6.56 4.01
N PHE A 331 4.41 -5.59 3.51
CA PHE A 331 4.95 -4.29 3.11
C PHE A 331 5.13 -3.37 4.33
N GLU A 332 6.24 -2.65 4.36
CA GLU A 332 6.41 -1.48 5.23
C GLU A 332 5.98 -0.23 4.48
N ILE A 333 5.22 0.65 5.13
CA ILE A 333 4.57 1.81 4.49
C ILE A 333 5.12 3.10 5.10
N TYR A 334 5.60 4.00 4.25
CA TYR A 334 6.21 5.27 4.65
C TYR A 334 5.54 6.45 3.93
N GLY A 335 5.74 7.67 4.45
CA GLY A 335 5.30 8.91 3.78
C GLY A 335 3.83 9.31 3.99
N GLU A 336 3.02 8.52 4.70
CA GLU A 336 1.61 8.85 4.98
C GLU A 336 1.44 10.22 5.68
N GLU A 337 2.37 10.59 6.56
CA GLU A 337 2.32 11.87 7.30
C GLU A 337 2.59 13.10 6.42
N ALA A 338 3.31 12.92 5.30
CA ALA A 338 3.68 13.98 4.37
C ALA A 338 2.56 14.35 3.39
N LEU A 339 1.48 13.57 3.34
CA LEU A 339 0.32 13.81 2.47
C LEU A 339 -0.40 15.10 2.88
N LYS A 340 -0.61 16.00 1.91
CA LYS A 340 -1.16 17.35 2.15
C LYS A 340 -2.68 17.37 2.01
N GLN A 341 -3.22 16.67 1.02
CA GLN A 341 -4.66 16.73 0.72
C GLN A 341 -5.47 15.66 1.43
N VAL A 342 -4.88 14.49 1.71
CA VAL A 342 -5.61 13.35 2.24
C VAL A 342 -4.92 12.85 3.50
N ARG A 343 -5.51 13.16 4.65
CA ARG A 343 -5.16 12.59 5.95
C ARG A 343 -6.32 11.73 6.42
N VAL A 344 -6.04 10.51 6.86
CA VAL A 344 -7.08 9.59 7.32
C VAL A 344 -6.98 9.35 8.82
N ASN A 345 -8.13 9.25 9.47
CA ASN A 345 -8.24 8.87 10.86
C ASN A 345 -8.74 7.42 10.93
N ARG A 346 -7.93 6.54 11.51
CA ARG A 346 -8.22 5.09 11.61
C ARG A 346 -9.00 4.71 12.88
N HIS A 347 -9.35 5.66 13.75
CA HIS A 347 -10.19 5.38 14.90
C HIS A 347 -11.61 5.05 14.47
N ARG A 348 -12.22 4.05 15.12
CA ARG A 348 -13.63 3.74 14.92
C ARG A 348 -14.50 4.85 15.51
N PRO A 349 -15.61 5.22 14.86
CA PRO A 349 -16.52 6.21 15.40
C PRO A 349 -17.18 5.69 16.67
N THR A 350 -17.14 6.48 17.74
CA THR A 350 -17.92 6.26 18.97
C THR A 350 -19.03 7.29 19.06
N LEU A 351 -20.14 6.95 19.70
CA LEU A 351 -21.31 7.82 19.84
C LEU A 351 -21.51 8.17 21.32
N SER A 352 -21.53 9.46 21.63
CA SER A 352 -21.92 9.99 22.93
C SER A 352 -23.30 10.65 22.83
N LEU A 353 -24.21 10.31 23.74
CA LEU A 353 -25.56 10.89 23.80
C LEU A 353 -25.77 11.64 25.12
N ASN A 354 -26.44 12.78 25.03
CA ASN A 354 -26.97 13.51 26.18
C ASN A 354 -28.45 13.83 25.92
N ILE A 355 -29.33 13.36 26.80
CA ILE A 355 -30.79 13.52 26.67
C ILE A 355 -31.33 14.40 27.79
N THR A 356 -32.02 15.47 27.40
CA THR A 356 -32.73 16.37 28.30
C THR A 356 -34.22 16.37 28.00
N SER A 357 -35.04 16.32 29.05
CA SER A 357 -36.49 16.23 28.98
C SER A 357 -37.13 17.62 28.94
N GLY A 358 -37.92 17.88 27.89
CA GLY A 358 -38.83 19.02 27.79
C GLY A 358 -40.21 18.69 28.35
N ILE A 359 -41.21 19.52 28.00
CA ILE A 359 -42.61 19.31 28.41
C ILE A 359 -43.14 18.04 27.71
N ASP A 360 -43.20 18.04 26.38
CA ASP A 360 -43.75 16.94 25.56
C ASP A 360 -42.72 16.36 24.57
N TRP A 361 -41.42 16.58 24.83
CA TRP A 361 -40.33 16.15 23.94
C TRP A 361 -39.05 15.86 24.70
N PHE A 362 -38.11 15.22 24.01
CA PHE A 362 -36.74 15.01 24.43
C PHE A 362 -35.80 15.73 23.47
N ASP A 363 -34.92 16.56 24.01
CA ASP A 363 -33.81 17.15 23.27
C ASP A 363 -32.60 16.20 23.41
N VAL A 364 -32.15 15.66 22.28
CA VAL A 364 -31.08 14.66 22.19
C VAL A 364 -29.87 15.31 21.53
N GLN A 365 -28.87 15.63 22.33
CA GLN A 365 -27.56 16.03 21.85
C GLN A 365 -26.74 14.78 21.57
N ALA A 366 -26.21 14.67 20.36
CA ALA A 366 -25.39 13.54 19.95
C ALA A 366 -24.10 14.03 19.35
N VAL A 367 -22.98 13.46 19.80
CA VAL A 367 -21.65 13.77 19.30
C VAL A 367 -20.98 12.46 18.88
N VAL A 368 -20.49 12.42 17.65
CA VAL A 368 -19.71 11.29 17.14
C VAL A 368 -18.24 11.64 17.32
N LYS A 369 -17.44 10.76 17.93
CA LYS A 369 -16.01 11.00 18.13
C LYS A 369 -15.18 10.02 17.29
N PHE A 370 -14.09 10.51 16.71
CA PHE A 370 -13.07 9.72 16.04
C PHE A 370 -11.76 9.82 16.83
N GLY A 371 -11.59 8.94 17.81
CA GLY A 371 -10.59 9.13 18.86
C GLY A 371 -11.00 10.33 19.72
N ASP A 372 -10.14 11.35 19.81
CA ASP A 372 -10.41 12.57 20.59
C ASP A 372 -11.09 13.68 19.79
N ILE A 373 -11.40 13.46 18.51
CA ILE A 373 -11.91 14.49 17.61
C ILE A 373 -13.44 14.40 17.53
N PRO A 374 -14.18 15.39 18.07
CA PRO A 374 -15.63 15.40 18.00
C PRO A 374 -16.13 15.87 16.63
N VAL A 375 -17.19 15.23 16.15
CA VAL A 375 -17.93 15.55 14.94
C VAL A 375 -19.40 15.75 15.32
N PRO A 376 -19.97 16.93 15.07
CA PRO A 376 -21.39 17.17 15.29
C PRO A 376 -22.26 16.23 14.46
N LEU A 377 -23.35 15.73 15.06
CA LEU A 377 -24.30 14.83 14.39
C LEU A 377 -24.78 15.37 13.03
N LYS A 378 -24.92 16.69 12.90
CA LYS A 378 -25.34 17.37 11.68
C LYS A 378 -24.46 17.06 10.48
N GLU A 379 -23.14 17.10 10.64
CA GLU A 379 -22.21 16.81 9.54
C GLU A 379 -22.25 15.31 9.18
N VAL A 380 -22.41 14.43 10.18
CA VAL A 380 -22.61 12.99 9.96
C VAL A 380 -23.90 12.73 9.18
N ARG A 381 -25.04 13.32 9.59
CA ARG A 381 -26.33 13.20 8.86
C ARG A 381 -26.22 13.71 7.43
N LYS A 382 -25.49 14.80 7.20
CA LYS A 382 -25.26 15.37 5.86
C LYS A 382 -24.47 14.43 4.97
N ALA A 383 -23.40 13.82 5.48
CA ALA A 383 -22.63 12.79 4.76
C ALA A 383 -23.52 11.58 4.42
N LEU A 384 -24.27 11.06 5.40
CA LEU A 384 -25.18 9.92 5.21
C LEU A 384 -26.30 10.21 4.19
N ARG A 385 -26.88 11.42 4.19
CA ARG A 385 -27.88 11.85 3.19
C ARG A 385 -27.30 11.90 1.78
N ARG A 386 -26.01 12.24 1.63
CA ARG A 386 -25.28 12.21 0.36
C ARG A 386 -24.79 10.82 -0.04
N LYS A 387 -25.04 9.80 0.81
CA LYS A 387 -24.50 8.43 0.66
C LYS A 387 -22.97 8.41 0.68
N GLU A 388 -22.36 9.39 1.33
CA GLU A 388 -20.93 9.44 1.58
C GLU A 388 -20.61 8.50 2.76
N ARG A 389 -19.53 7.73 2.64
CA ARG A 389 -19.05 6.80 3.68
C ARG A 389 -17.97 7.42 4.56
N PHE A 390 -17.69 8.70 4.35
CA PHE A 390 -16.59 9.42 4.98
C PHE A 390 -17.10 10.77 5.47
N VAL A 391 -16.51 11.26 6.56
CA VAL A 391 -16.79 12.59 7.11
C VAL A 391 -15.47 13.32 7.35
N LYS A 392 -15.43 14.60 6.98
CA LYS A 392 -14.28 15.46 7.23
C LYS A 392 -14.25 15.90 8.69
N LEU A 393 -13.13 15.70 9.34
CA LEU A 393 -12.89 16.03 10.74
C LEU A 393 -12.33 17.46 10.90
N ALA A 394 -12.39 18.00 12.10
CA ALA A 394 -12.00 19.38 12.39
C ALA A 394 -10.49 19.65 12.20
N ASP A 395 -9.65 18.63 12.39
CA ASP A 395 -8.21 18.67 12.13
C ASP A 395 -7.85 18.53 10.64
N GLY A 396 -8.86 18.40 9.78
CA GLY A 396 -8.70 18.22 8.33
C GLY A 396 -8.58 16.76 7.88
N SER A 397 -8.46 15.80 8.80
CA SER A 397 -8.45 14.38 8.46
C SER A 397 -9.85 13.85 8.10
N ILE A 398 -9.91 12.62 7.62
CA ILE A 398 -11.14 11.99 7.13
C ILE A 398 -11.39 10.72 7.92
N GLY A 399 -12.56 10.62 8.55
CA GLY A 399 -13.01 9.44 9.28
C GLY A 399 -13.98 8.59 8.46
N GLU A 400 -13.86 7.26 8.54
CA GLU A 400 -14.80 6.32 7.92
C GLU A 400 -16.05 6.12 8.79
N LEU A 401 -17.22 6.02 8.16
CA LEU A 401 -18.46 5.60 8.80
C LEU A 401 -18.77 4.15 8.37
N PRO A 402 -18.39 3.14 9.17
CA PRO A 402 -18.65 1.75 8.83
C PRO A 402 -20.14 1.48 8.67
N GLN A 403 -20.54 0.69 7.68
CA GLN A 403 -21.94 0.43 7.39
C GLN A 403 -22.67 -0.19 8.60
N GLU A 404 -22.03 -1.12 9.31
CA GLU A 404 -22.57 -1.74 10.52
C GLU A 404 -22.87 -0.71 11.62
N TRP A 405 -22.00 0.30 11.78
CA TRP A 405 -22.18 1.38 12.74
C TRP A 405 -23.34 2.31 12.32
N VAL A 406 -23.44 2.63 11.03
CA VAL A 406 -24.53 3.44 10.49
C VAL A 406 -25.87 2.72 10.66
N ASP A 407 -25.91 1.42 10.38
CA ASP A 407 -27.13 0.61 10.51
C ASP A 407 -27.57 0.51 11.98
N LYS A 408 -26.61 0.35 12.91
CA LYS A 408 -26.86 0.34 14.36
C LYS A 408 -27.61 1.60 14.84
N TYR A 409 -27.20 2.79 14.38
CA TYR A 409 -27.78 4.06 14.85
C TYR A 409 -28.70 4.76 13.83
N LYS A 410 -29.16 4.03 12.80
CA LYS A 410 -29.98 4.56 11.71
C LYS A 410 -31.23 5.29 12.18
N HIS A 411 -31.86 4.80 13.26
CA HIS A 411 -33.06 5.42 13.82
C HIS A 411 -32.77 6.81 14.39
N LEU A 412 -31.66 7.01 15.08
CA LEU A 412 -31.23 8.32 15.56
C LEU A 412 -30.97 9.30 14.40
N PHE A 413 -30.37 8.84 13.30
CA PHE A 413 -30.08 9.70 12.14
C PHE A 413 -31.31 10.03 11.28
N SER A 414 -32.39 9.27 11.41
CA SER A 414 -33.59 9.39 10.56
C SER A 414 -34.79 10.02 11.27
N LEU A 415 -34.87 9.87 12.59
CA LEU A 415 -36.00 10.35 13.39
C LEU A 415 -35.74 11.74 13.96
N GLY A 416 -36.83 12.41 14.32
CA GLY A 416 -36.82 13.70 15.00
C GLY A 416 -36.54 14.93 14.14
N GLU A 417 -36.91 16.07 14.69
CA GLU A 417 -36.67 17.38 14.08
C GLU A 417 -35.24 17.85 14.38
N GLU A 418 -34.55 18.35 13.36
CA GLU A 418 -33.18 18.84 13.49
C GLU A 418 -33.19 20.17 14.25
N THR A 419 -32.39 20.26 15.30
CA THR A 419 -32.17 21.49 16.08
C THR A 419 -30.73 22.00 15.85
N GLU A 420 -30.35 23.13 16.43
CA GLU A 420 -28.97 23.64 16.29
C GLU A 420 -27.93 22.70 16.90
N GLU A 421 -28.25 22.06 18.03
CA GLU A 421 -27.31 21.27 18.82
C GLU A 421 -27.57 19.75 18.77
N GLY A 422 -28.65 19.31 18.13
CA GLY A 422 -29.02 17.89 18.11
C GLY A 422 -30.34 17.59 17.42
N VAL A 423 -31.11 16.69 18.02
CA VAL A 423 -32.39 16.21 17.48
C VAL A 423 -33.46 16.28 18.55
N ARG A 424 -34.62 16.81 18.20
CA ARG A 424 -35.80 16.79 19.05
C ARG A 424 -36.68 15.59 18.70
N LEU A 425 -36.95 14.75 19.69
CA LEU A 425 -37.83 13.60 19.57
C LEU A 425 -39.08 13.81 20.42
N ALA A 426 -40.24 13.42 19.88
CA ALA A 426 -41.48 13.39 20.64
C ALA A 426 -41.43 12.33 21.75
N GLU A 427 -42.24 12.53 22.79
CA GLU A 427 -42.25 11.70 24.00
C GLU A 427 -42.50 10.19 23.74
N TYR A 428 -43.27 9.86 22.71
CA TYR A 428 -43.54 8.46 22.34
C TYR A 428 -42.31 7.70 21.82
N HIS A 429 -41.16 8.36 21.61
CA HIS A 429 -39.89 7.70 21.29
C HIS A 429 -39.10 7.25 22.53
N LEU A 430 -39.68 7.34 23.74
CA LEU A 430 -39.01 6.97 24.99
C LEU A 430 -38.34 5.58 24.94
N THR A 431 -39.05 4.56 24.44
CA THR A 431 -38.53 3.19 24.36
C THR A 431 -37.38 3.04 23.37
N LEU A 432 -37.44 3.75 22.24
CA LEU A 432 -36.34 3.79 21.28
C LEU A 432 -35.10 4.46 21.89
N LEU A 433 -35.30 5.52 22.67
CA LEU A 433 -34.20 6.21 23.34
C LEU A 433 -33.55 5.32 24.41
N ASP A 434 -34.34 4.60 25.19
CA ASP A 434 -33.85 3.61 26.16
C ASP A 434 -33.00 2.52 25.49
N GLU A 435 -33.49 1.96 24.37
CA GLU A 435 -32.73 0.96 23.59
C GLU A 435 -31.42 1.53 23.02
N LEU A 436 -31.43 2.78 22.53
CA LEU A 436 -30.22 3.44 22.02
C LEU A 436 -29.21 3.68 23.14
N LEU A 437 -29.64 4.06 24.34
CA LEU A 437 -28.76 4.32 25.49
C LEU A 437 -27.99 3.07 25.93
N GLU A 438 -28.58 1.88 25.79
CA GLU A 438 -27.90 0.61 26.08
C GLU A 438 -26.79 0.28 25.05
N GLN A 439 -26.85 0.90 23.87
CA GLN A 439 -25.98 0.59 22.75
C GLN A 439 -24.84 1.60 22.54
N VAL A 440 -24.92 2.80 23.12
CA VAL A 440 -23.92 3.86 22.93
C VAL A 440 -22.72 3.72 23.86
N ASP A 441 -21.61 4.36 23.48
CA ASP A 441 -20.36 4.29 24.21
C ASP A 441 -20.40 5.16 25.49
N GLU A 442 -21.04 6.33 25.40
CA GLU A 442 -21.23 7.26 26.51
C GLU A 442 -22.66 7.80 26.49
N ALA A 443 -23.33 7.77 27.65
CA ALA A 443 -24.70 8.24 27.80
C ALA A 443 -24.85 9.13 29.04
N ALA A 444 -25.49 10.27 28.85
CA ALA A 444 -25.98 11.13 29.91
C ALA A 444 -27.49 11.35 29.71
N VAL A 445 -28.24 11.29 30.81
CA VAL A 445 -29.68 11.54 30.83
C VAL A 445 -30.02 12.35 32.07
N ASP A 446 -31.04 13.20 31.97
CA ASP A 446 -31.59 13.86 33.14
C ASP A 446 -32.46 12.93 34.00
N GLU A 447 -32.76 13.38 35.22
CA GLU A 447 -33.54 12.59 36.18
C GLU A 447 -34.97 12.36 35.69
N ALA A 448 -35.57 13.35 35.02
CA ALA A 448 -36.91 13.24 34.47
C ALA A 448 -37.03 12.13 33.43
N PHE A 449 -36.02 11.95 32.56
CA PHE A 449 -35.98 10.85 31.60
C PHE A 449 -35.92 9.50 32.31
N ARG A 450 -35.07 9.36 33.33
CA ARG A 450 -34.94 8.12 34.12
C ARG A 450 -36.24 7.73 34.79
N GLU A 451 -36.88 8.67 35.47
CA GLU A 451 -38.17 8.41 36.13
C GLU A 451 -39.25 7.96 35.13
N ARG A 452 -39.26 8.52 33.92
CA ARG A 452 -40.21 8.12 32.86
C ARG A 452 -39.94 6.70 32.37
N VAL A 453 -38.68 6.34 32.15
CA VAL A 453 -38.28 4.97 31.77
C VAL A 453 -38.64 3.96 32.85
N GLU A 454 -38.33 4.25 34.11
CA GLU A 454 -38.65 3.38 35.25
C GLU A 454 -40.16 3.17 35.39
N ARG A 455 -40.95 4.25 35.32
CA ARG A 455 -42.41 4.17 35.34
C ARG A 455 -42.95 3.27 34.23
N LEU A 456 -42.40 3.35 33.02
CA LEU A 456 -42.85 2.52 31.91
C LEU A 456 -42.45 1.05 32.09
N LYS A 457 -41.25 0.77 32.63
CA LYS A 457 -40.78 -0.59 32.93
C LYS A 457 -41.60 -1.26 34.03
N ASP A 458 -42.07 -0.50 35.00
CA ASP A 458 -42.88 -0.99 36.13
C ASP A 458 -44.39 -1.02 35.87
N PHE A 459 -44.85 -0.72 34.65
CA PHE A 459 -46.27 -0.73 34.31
C PHE A 459 -46.86 -2.16 34.38
N ARG A 460 -47.79 -2.38 35.33
CA ARG A 460 -48.47 -3.68 35.54
C ARG A 460 -49.92 -3.71 35.07
N GLY A 461 -50.50 -2.56 34.73
CA GLY A 461 -51.89 -2.40 34.36
C GLY A 461 -52.45 -1.05 34.79
N ILE A 462 -53.64 -0.71 34.30
CA ILE A 462 -54.32 0.53 34.65
C ILE A 462 -54.94 0.37 36.04
N GLU A 463 -54.53 1.22 36.97
CA GLU A 463 -55.06 1.23 38.33
C GLU A 463 -56.43 1.91 38.39
N SER A 464 -57.30 1.41 39.27
CA SER A 464 -58.61 2.01 39.45
C SER A 464 -58.53 3.20 40.40
N LYS A 465 -58.97 4.39 39.94
CA LYS A 465 -58.95 5.64 40.72
C LYS A 465 -60.30 5.89 41.40
N PRO A 466 -60.35 6.47 42.62
CA PRO A 466 -61.62 6.83 43.25
C PRO A 466 -62.31 7.96 42.48
N LEU A 467 -63.66 7.97 42.48
CA LEU A 467 -64.40 9.09 41.90
C LEU A 467 -64.28 10.34 42.78
N PRO A 468 -64.24 11.55 42.19
CA PRO A 468 -64.15 12.80 42.93
C PRO A 468 -65.41 13.05 43.78
N ALA A 469 -65.23 13.71 44.93
CA ALA A 469 -66.30 13.96 45.89
C ALA A 469 -67.39 14.88 45.35
N GLY A 470 -67.05 15.82 44.47
CA GLY A 470 -67.96 16.75 43.82
C GLY A 470 -68.76 16.16 42.66
N PHE A 471 -68.53 14.89 42.29
CA PHE A 471 -69.29 14.24 41.22
C PHE A 471 -70.70 13.87 41.69
N VAL A 472 -71.69 14.27 40.90
CA VAL A 472 -73.11 14.00 41.15
C VAL A 472 -73.64 13.02 40.11
N GLY A 473 -73.54 11.73 40.42
CA GLY A 473 -74.04 10.65 39.58
C GLY A 473 -73.37 9.32 39.86
N GLU A 474 -73.61 8.33 38.99
CA GLU A 474 -72.93 7.04 39.00
C GLU A 474 -72.36 6.76 37.61
N LEU A 475 -71.10 6.34 37.54
CA LEU A 475 -70.50 5.86 36.30
C LEU A 475 -70.79 4.37 36.14
N ARG A 476 -71.14 3.96 34.91
CA ARG A 476 -71.18 2.54 34.55
C ARG A 476 -69.77 1.96 34.54
N GLU A 477 -69.63 0.66 34.69
CA GLU A 477 -68.31 0.00 34.77
C GLU A 477 -67.38 0.36 33.61
N TYR A 478 -67.89 0.39 32.37
CA TYR A 478 -67.08 0.79 31.21
C TYR A 478 -66.70 2.28 31.23
N GLN A 479 -67.55 3.16 31.78
CA GLN A 479 -67.24 4.58 31.93
C GLN A 479 -66.20 4.80 33.03
N LYS A 480 -66.26 4.00 34.09
CA LYS A 480 -65.25 3.97 35.14
C LYS A 480 -63.90 3.51 34.59
N ALA A 481 -63.88 2.48 33.75
CA ALA A 481 -62.68 2.04 33.05
C ALA A 481 -62.11 3.13 32.12
N GLY A 482 -62.96 3.85 31.39
CA GLY A 482 -62.54 5.01 30.58
C GLY A 482 -61.96 6.15 31.42
N TYR A 483 -62.55 6.44 32.58
CA TYR A 483 -62.02 7.39 33.56
C TYR A 483 -60.65 6.95 34.11
N ASP A 484 -60.48 5.68 34.46
CA ASP A 484 -59.20 5.12 34.92
C ASP A 484 -58.14 5.18 33.81
N TRP A 485 -58.53 4.94 32.56
CA TRP A 485 -57.64 5.08 31.41
C TRP A 485 -57.20 6.53 31.17
N LEU A 486 -58.09 7.51 31.34
CA LEU A 486 -57.73 8.93 31.24
C LEU A 486 -56.72 9.33 32.32
N HIS A 487 -56.88 8.81 33.55
CA HIS A 487 -55.88 8.98 34.61
C HIS A 487 -54.55 8.33 34.27
N PHE A 488 -54.56 7.11 33.72
CA PHE A 488 -53.35 6.48 33.24
C PHE A 488 -52.63 7.33 32.18
N LEU A 489 -53.36 7.88 31.20
CA LEU A 489 -52.75 8.76 30.20
C LEU A 489 -52.12 9.99 30.85
N HIS A 490 -52.81 10.63 31.79
CA HIS A 490 -52.31 11.79 32.52
C HIS A 490 -51.06 11.47 33.35
N ASP A 491 -51.10 10.39 34.14
CA ASP A 491 -50.01 9.98 35.04
C ASP A 491 -48.72 9.62 34.27
N TYR A 492 -48.87 9.17 33.02
CA TYR A 492 -47.77 8.79 32.12
C TYR A 492 -47.43 9.86 31.06
N GLY A 493 -48.09 11.03 31.08
CA GLY A 493 -47.83 12.11 30.11
C GLY A 493 -48.33 11.85 28.68
N PHE A 494 -49.16 10.83 28.47
CA PHE A 494 -49.62 10.44 27.15
C PHE A 494 -50.86 11.21 26.69
N GLY A 495 -50.91 11.50 25.39
CA GLY A 495 -52.15 11.85 24.70
C GLY A 495 -52.95 10.60 24.31
N GLY A 496 -54.27 10.73 24.17
CA GLY A 496 -55.12 9.61 23.76
C GLY A 496 -56.38 10.02 23.01
N ILE A 497 -56.97 9.05 22.31
CA ILE A 497 -58.24 9.21 21.60
C ILE A 497 -59.29 8.34 22.29
N LEU A 498 -60.19 8.96 23.04
CA LEU A 498 -61.34 8.27 23.64
C LEU A 498 -62.42 8.01 22.57
N ALA A 499 -62.31 6.88 21.88
CA ALA A 499 -63.10 6.53 20.71
C ALA A 499 -64.33 5.64 21.00
N ASP A 500 -64.93 5.76 22.20
CA ASP A 500 -66.16 5.05 22.55
C ASP A 500 -67.30 5.34 21.56
N ASP A 501 -68.22 4.38 21.37
CA ASP A 501 -69.41 4.56 20.54
C ASP A 501 -70.27 5.76 20.97
N MET A 502 -71.05 6.27 20.01
CA MET A 502 -71.97 7.38 20.25
C MET A 502 -73.01 7.00 21.33
N GLY A 503 -73.19 7.86 22.33
CA GLY A 503 -74.14 7.65 23.42
C GLY A 503 -73.59 6.91 24.65
N LEU A 504 -72.32 6.45 24.63
CA LEU A 504 -71.69 5.82 25.79
C LEU A 504 -71.26 6.81 26.90
N GLY A 505 -71.48 8.11 26.72
CA GLY A 505 -71.25 9.12 27.77
C GLY A 505 -69.78 9.55 27.90
N LYS A 506 -69.09 9.79 26.79
CA LYS A 506 -67.73 10.34 26.79
C LYS A 506 -67.63 11.68 27.53
N THR A 507 -68.65 12.53 27.39
CA THR A 507 -68.72 13.84 28.04
C THR A 507 -68.62 13.71 29.56
N VAL A 508 -69.42 12.83 30.17
CA VAL A 508 -69.36 12.62 31.63
C VAL A 508 -68.02 12.04 32.07
N GLN A 509 -67.42 11.11 31.31
CA GLN A 509 -66.09 10.57 31.63
C GLN A 509 -65.04 11.69 31.70
N VAL A 510 -65.02 12.58 30.71
CA VAL A 510 -64.08 13.73 30.66
C VAL A 510 -64.37 14.72 31.80
N LEU A 511 -65.63 15.08 32.05
CA LEU A 511 -65.97 16.02 33.12
C LEU A 511 -65.57 15.49 34.50
N VAL A 512 -65.83 14.21 34.78
CA VAL A 512 -65.42 13.56 36.04
C VAL A 512 -63.90 13.52 36.16
N PHE A 513 -63.20 13.23 35.06
CA PHE A 513 -61.74 13.26 35.00
C PHE A 513 -61.18 14.64 35.35
N LEU A 514 -61.65 15.70 34.69
CA LEU A 514 -61.20 17.09 34.97
C LEU A 514 -61.51 17.51 36.41
N LEU A 515 -62.69 17.18 36.92
CA LEU A 515 -63.04 17.44 38.32
C LEU A 515 -62.07 16.72 39.28
N SER A 516 -61.69 15.48 38.98
CA SER A 516 -60.76 14.76 39.85
C SER A 516 -59.34 15.35 39.87
N LEU A 517 -58.83 15.86 38.74
CA LEU A 517 -57.55 16.58 38.71
C LEU A 517 -57.60 17.88 39.51
N ARG A 518 -58.76 18.53 39.55
CA ARG A 518 -58.97 19.75 40.35
C ARG A 518 -58.99 19.45 41.84
N GLU A 519 -59.69 18.40 42.25
CA GLU A 519 -59.78 17.99 43.66
C GLU A 519 -58.47 17.44 44.21
N SER A 520 -57.65 16.77 43.37
CA SER A 520 -56.31 16.29 43.76
C SER A 520 -55.27 17.40 43.84
N GLY A 521 -55.54 18.57 43.25
CA GLY A 521 -54.60 19.69 43.15
C GLY A 521 -53.64 19.61 41.97
N ASP A 522 -53.84 18.66 41.05
CA ASP A 522 -52.99 18.48 39.86
C ASP A 522 -53.32 19.48 38.74
N ALA A 523 -54.50 20.10 38.78
CA ALA A 523 -54.90 21.11 37.81
C ALA A 523 -54.11 22.42 37.97
N LYS A 524 -53.41 22.83 36.90
CA LYS A 524 -52.52 24.01 36.88
C LYS A 524 -53.18 25.33 36.43
N GLY A 525 -54.45 25.29 36.03
CA GLY A 525 -55.16 26.40 35.41
C GLY A 525 -56.42 25.92 34.70
N ALA A 526 -57.15 26.80 34.01
CA ALA A 526 -58.38 26.44 33.31
C ALA A 526 -58.18 25.40 32.19
N ASP A 527 -58.99 24.34 32.21
CA ASP A 527 -59.01 23.35 31.14
C ASP A 527 -59.73 23.90 29.90
N LEU A 528 -59.29 23.55 28.70
CA LEU A 528 -59.90 24.01 27.46
C LEU A 528 -60.60 22.86 26.73
N ILE A 529 -61.90 23.01 26.47
CA ILE A 529 -62.67 22.07 25.65
C ILE A 529 -63.19 22.77 24.39
N ILE A 530 -62.83 22.21 23.24
CA ILE A 530 -63.20 22.73 21.93
C ILE A 530 -64.22 21.78 21.29
N VAL A 531 -65.41 22.30 21.00
CA VAL A 531 -66.53 21.50 20.50
C VAL A 531 -67.21 22.15 19.28
N PRO A 532 -67.93 21.38 18.45
CA PRO A 532 -68.88 21.94 17.50
C PRO A 532 -69.85 22.91 18.18
N ARG A 533 -70.24 23.98 17.49
CA ARG A 533 -71.14 25.01 18.04
C ARG A 533 -72.44 24.45 18.61
N SER A 534 -72.98 23.40 17.99
CA SER A 534 -74.22 22.73 18.42
C SER A 534 -74.09 22.02 19.78
N LEU A 535 -72.87 21.70 20.22
CA LEU A 535 -72.61 20.94 21.44
C LEU A 535 -72.28 21.81 22.66
N LEU A 536 -72.03 23.13 22.50
CA LEU A 536 -71.69 24.02 23.61
C LEU A 536 -72.69 23.92 24.77
N THR A 537 -73.98 24.09 24.47
CA THR A 537 -75.04 24.06 25.49
C THR A 537 -75.27 22.66 26.06
N ASN A 538 -74.89 21.61 25.33
CA ASN A 538 -74.92 20.26 25.88
C ASN A 538 -73.82 20.07 26.94
N TRP A 539 -72.60 20.52 26.66
CA TRP A 539 -71.49 20.49 27.61
C TRP A 539 -71.76 21.34 28.86
N GLU A 540 -72.33 22.54 28.70
CA GLU A 540 -72.76 23.39 29.84
C GLU A 540 -73.75 22.63 30.74
N ARG A 541 -74.80 22.04 30.16
CA ARG A 541 -75.82 21.28 30.91
C ARG A 541 -75.27 20.03 31.58
N GLU A 542 -74.38 19.30 30.91
CA GLU A 542 -73.75 18.11 31.50
C GLU A 542 -72.81 18.48 32.65
N ALA A 543 -72.06 19.57 32.52
CA ALA A 543 -71.21 20.08 33.60
C ALA A 543 -72.05 20.54 34.81
N GLU A 544 -73.12 21.31 34.59
CA GLU A 544 -74.06 21.70 35.66
C GLU A 544 -74.70 20.49 36.36
N ARG A 545 -74.98 19.42 35.60
CA ARG A 545 -75.64 18.22 36.12
C ARG A 545 -74.70 17.32 36.91
N PHE A 546 -73.54 17.00 36.34
CA PHE A 546 -72.64 15.95 36.85
C PHE A 546 -71.51 16.51 37.71
N THR A 547 -71.10 17.75 37.48
CA THR A 547 -69.95 18.39 38.15
C THR A 547 -70.31 19.84 38.52
N PRO A 548 -71.37 20.10 39.32
CA PRO A 548 -71.88 21.44 39.59
C PRO A 548 -70.87 22.37 40.29
N GLY A 549 -69.81 21.82 40.87
CA GLY A 549 -68.72 22.57 41.47
C GLY A 549 -67.72 23.17 40.48
N LEU A 550 -67.68 22.71 39.22
CA LEU A 550 -66.79 23.26 38.20
C LEU A 550 -67.33 24.59 37.67
N LYS A 551 -66.54 25.66 37.76
CA LYS A 551 -66.85 26.95 37.15
C LYS A 551 -66.58 26.89 35.65
N VAL A 552 -67.64 26.83 34.86
CA VAL A 552 -67.56 26.75 33.40
C VAL A 552 -67.72 28.14 32.76
N TYR A 553 -66.79 28.53 31.91
CA TYR A 553 -66.86 29.72 31.08
C TYR A 553 -67.10 29.40 29.61
N ARG A 554 -68.06 30.08 28.99
CA ARG A 554 -68.30 29.97 27.55
C ARG A 554 -67.59 31.08 26.79
N HIS A 555 -66.47 30.75 26.15
CA HIS A 555 -65.74 31.65 25.25
C HIS A 555 -66.30 31.58 23.83
N PHE A 556 -67.44 32.24 23.59
CA PHE A 556 -68.11 32.25 22.28
C PHE A 556 -68.94 33.53 22.05
N GLY A 557 -68.96 34.02 20.80
CA GLY A 557 -69.78 35.17 20.39
C GLY A 557 -69.00 36.48 20.26
N PRO A 558 -69.64 37.54 19.73
CA PRO A 558 -68.96 38.81 19.41
C PRO A 558 -68.57 39.64 20.64
N GLY A 559 -69.27 39.47 21.76
CA GLY A 559 -69.01 40.20 23.01
C GLY A 559 -68.05 39.47 23.96
N ARG A 560 -67.34 38.43 23.50
CA ARG A 560 -66.36 37.73 24.35
C ARG A 560 -65.15 38.63 24.61
N PRO A 561 -64.61 38.65 25.84
CA PRO A 561 -63.36 39.33 26.16
C PRO A 561 -62.22 38.77 25.31
N LYS A 562 -61.28 39.64 24.92
CA LYS A 562 -60.05 39.24 24.21
C LYS A 562 -58.85 39.07 25.13
N ASP A 563 -59.01 39.50 26.37
CA ASP A 563 -57.99 39.33 27.40
C ASP A 563 -58.10 37.90 27.96
N ALA A 564 -56.99 37.17 27.94
CA ALA A 564 -56.92 35.80 28.40
C ALA A 564 -56.91 35.68 29.93
N SER A 565 -56.63 36.78 30.67
CA SER A 565 -56.62 36.78 32.14
C SER A 565 -57.96 36.38 32.75
N ILE A 566 -59.07 36.54 32.02
CA ILE A 566 -60.38 36.09 32.47
C ILE A 566 -60.43 34.57 32.68
N PHE A 567 -59.59 33.79 31.98
CA PHE A 567 -59.60 32.33 32.10
C PHE A 567 -59.13 31.88 33.49
N ASP A 568 -58.33 32.67 34.20
CA ASP A 568 -57.85 32.34 35.55
C ASP A 568 -58.97 32.30 36.60
N GLU A 569 -60.14 32.88 36.30
CA GLU A 569 -61.31 32.88 37.20
C GLU A 569 -62.16 31.60 37.12
N TYR A 570 -61.90 30.73 36.13
CA TYR A 570 -62.73 29.58 35.80
C TYR A 570 -61.97 28.27 35.81
N ASP A 571 -62.71 27.18 35.97
CA ASP A 571 -62.14 25.84 35.99
C ASP A 571 -62.07 25.23 34.59
N LEU A 572 -63.07 25.52 33.76
CA LEU A 572 -63.25 24.96 32.42
C LEU A 572 -63.68 26.04 31.43
N VAL A 573 -62.98 26.18 30.31
CA VAL A 573 -63.33 27.05 29.19
C VAL A 573 -63.89 26.23 28.03
N LEU A 574 -65.11 26.54 27.62
CA LEU A 574 -65.78 25.96 26.46
C LEU A 574 -65.72 26.91 25.26
N THR A 575 -65.18 26.43 24.14
CA THR A 575 -65.14 27.21 22.89
C THR A 575 -65.45 26.35 21.67
N THR A 576 -65.42 26.97 20.49
CA THR A 576 -65.63 26.29 19.20
C THR A 576 -64.40 26.40 18.34
N TYR A 577 -64.21 25.44 17.43
CA TYR A 577 -63.11 25.45 16.45
C TYR A 577 -63.01 26.79 15.69
N GLY A 578 -64.16 27.36 15.31
CA GLY A 578 -64.20 28.64 14.58
C GLY A 578 -63.85 29.86 15.44
N THR A 579 -64.04 29.79 16.75
CA THR A 579 -63.63 30.84 17.69
C THR A 579 -62.15 30.71 18.01
N MET A 580 -61.68 29.52 18.36
CA MET A 580 -60.27 29.23 18.63
C MET A 580 -59.38 29.69 17.48
N ARG A 581 -59.72 29.35 16.23
CA ARG A 581 -58.93 29.76 15.05
C ARG A 581 -58.82 31.28 14.87
N LYS A 582 -59.76 32.07 15.42
CA LYS A 582 -59.73 33.54 15.32
C LYS A 582 -58.94 34.20 16.46
N ASP A 583 -58.68 33.47 17.53
CA ASP A 583 -58.14 33.98 18.79
C ASP A 583 -56.80 33.30 19.19
N ILE A 584 -56.29 32.37 18.38
CA ILE A 584 -54.90 31.90 18.35
C ILE A 584 -54.07 32.87 17.51
#